data_AF-A0A3S0YN89-F1
#
_entry.id   AF-A0A3S0YN89-F1
#
_cell.length_a   1.000
_cell.length_b   1.000
_cell.length_c   1.000
_cell.angle_alpha   90.00
_cell.angle_beta   90.00
_cell.angle_gamma   90.00
#
_symmetry.space_group_name_H-M   'P 1'
#
loop_
_entity.id
_entity.type
_entity.pdbx_description
1 polymer ?
#
loop_
_entity_poly.entity_id
_entity_poly.type
_entity_poly.pdbx_seq_one_letter_code
_entity_poly.pdbx_strand_id
1 'polypeptide(L)'
;MKKIMALGLTAVLSMSLLAACGNNSNDKAASGGDAKPSSSAASGNTGDKQKFAIIFKNTGNPYGEKQMEGFKKAIEENGDEAILK
;
A
#
# COMPACT_ATOMS: atom_id res chain seq x y z
N MET A 1 -18.19 -3.84 36.08
CA MET A 1 -16.75 -3.48 36.21
C MET A 1 -15.86 -4.17 35.17
N LYS A 2 -15.59 -5.48 35.22
CA LYS A 2 -14.68 -6.19 34.26
C LYS A 2 -14.95 -5.88 32.77
N LYS A 3 -16.23 -5.92 32.34
CA LYS A 3 -16.65 -5.59 30.97
C LYS A 3 -16.52 -4.10 30.58
N ILE A 4 -16.52 -3.20 31.56
CA ILE A 4 -16.40 -1.75 31.34
C ILE A 4 -14.93 -1.36 31.14
N MET A 5 -14.02 -2.01 31.89
CA MET A 5 -12.57 -1.87 31.69
C MET A 5 -12.13 -2.35 30.30
N ALA A 6 -12.69 -3.47 29.82
CA ALA A 6 -12.43 -3.96 28.46
C ALA A 6 -12.89 -2.96 27.38
N LEU A 7 -14.08 -2.34 27.56
CA LEU A 7 -14.63 -1.36 26.62
C LEU A 7 -13.80 -0.07 26.54
N GLY A 8 -13.27 0.39 27.69
CA GLY A 8 -12.36 1.54 27.74
C GLY A 8 -11.04 1.28 27.02
N LEU A 9 -10.46 0.09 27.18
CA LEU A 9 -9.19 -0.27 26.57
C LEU A 9 -9.27 -0.32 25.03
N THR A 10 -10.37 -0.86 24.48
CA THR A 10 -10.58 -0.90 23.02
C THR A 10 -10.79 0.50 22.43
N ALA A 11 -11.47 1.41 23.13
CA ALA A 11 -11.69 2.78 22.66
C ALA A 11 -10.36 3.55 22.53
N VAL A 12 -9.46 3.42 23.50
CA VAL A 12 -8.12 4.05 23.45
C VAL A 12 -7.30 3.48 22.28
N LEU A 13 -7.34 2.17 22.06
CA LEU A 13 -6.61 1.52 20.96
C LEU A 13 -7.11 1.95 19.57
N SER A 14 -8.41 2.25 19.43
CA SER A 14 -9.00 2.72 18.18
C SER A 14 -8.59 4.16 17.83
N MET A 15 -8.44 5.04 18.82
CA MET A 15 -7.97 6.41 18.59
C MET A 15 -6.51 6.48 18.10
N SER A 16 -5.62 5.60 18.59
CA SER A 16 -4.21 5.63 18.21
C SER A 16 -3.95 5.18 16.76
N LEU A 17 -4.83 4.35 16.18
CA LEU A 17 -4.74 3.95 14.77
C LEU A 17 -4.97 5.13 13.80
N LEU A 18 -5.78 6.12 14.18
CA LEU A 18 -6.11 7.26 13.32
C LEU A 18 -4.98 8.30 13.25
N ALA A 19 -4.18 8.42 14.31
CA ALA A 19 -3.01 9.32 14.35
C ALA A 19 -1.80 8.80 13.53
N ALA A 20 -1.74 7.49 13.26
CA ALA A 20 -0.61 6.87 12.56
C ALA A 20 -0.59 7.11 11.04
N CYS A 21 -1.73 7.45 10.44
CA CYS A 21 -1.85 7.71 8.99
C CYS A 21 -1.63 9.19 8.60
N GLY A 22 -1.19 10.05 9.54
CA GLY A 22 -1.37 11.50 9.45
C GLY A 22 -0.19 12.39 9.82
N ASN A 23 1.07 11.95 9.71
CA ASN A 23 2.20 12.91 9.71
C ASN A 23 3.42 12.41 8.92
N ASN A 24 3.79 13.14 7.87
CA ASN A 24 5.03 12.92 7.11
C ASN A 24 6.13 13.88 7.60
N SER A 25 6.98 13.42 8.51
CA SER A 25 8.25 14.08 8.85
C SER A 25 9.33 13.01 9.10
N ASN A 26 10.39 13.09 8.31
CA ASN A 26 11.50 12.14 8.31
C ASN A 26 12.57 12.55 9.33
N ASP A 27 12.96 11.66 10.26
CA ASP A 27 14.38 11.46 10.58
C ASP A 27 14.69 10.16 11.36
N LYS A 28 15.85 9.58 11.00
CA LYS A 28 16.54 8.34 11.44
C LYS A 28 16.56 8.06 12.96
N ALA A 29 16.80 6.84 13.47
CA ALA A 29 16.91 5.45 12.96
C ALA A 29 16.93 4.50 14.21
N ALA A 30 17.05 3.16 14.20
CA ALA A 30 17.31 2.09 13.21
C ALA A 30 16.48 0.83 13.62
N SER A 31 16.65 -0.43 13.18
CA SER A 31 17.61 -1.16 12.31
C SER A 31 16.88 -2.40 11.74
N GLY A 32 17.18 -2.82 10.52
CA GLY A 32 16.58 -4.01 9.88
C GLY A 32 16.53 -3.88 8.36
N GLY A 33 17.23 -4.77 7.64
CA GLY A 33 17.54 -4.60 6.22
C GLY A 33 16.45 -5.03 5.22
N ASP A 34 16.62 -4.52 4.01
CA ASP A 34 16.22 -5.13 2.74
C ASP A 34 14.73 -5.25 2.38
N ALA A 35 14.09 -4.09 2.21
CA ALA A 35 13.20 -3.88 1.07
C ALA A 35 13.40 -2.46 0.50
N LYS A 36 13.93 -2.35 -0.73
CA LYS A 36 14.03 -1.09 -1.47
C LYS A 36 12.62 -0.51 -1.67
N PRO A 37 12.29 0.67 -1.13
CA PRO A 37 11.08 1.38 -1.53
C PRO A 37 11.29 1.81 -2.99
N SER A 38 10.57 1.21 -3.92
CA SER A 38 10.54 1.74 -5.29
C SER A 38 9.71 3.02 -5.27
N SER A 39 10.39 4.15 -5.15
CA SER A 39 9.81 5.48 -5.18
C SER A 39 9.29 5.83 -6.58
N SER A 40 8.13 5.30 -6.94
CA SER A 40 7.25 5.93 -7.95
C SER A 40 6.34 6.91 -7.24
N ALA A 41 6.92 8.06 -6.88
CA ALA A 41 6.14 9.24 -6.53
C ALA A 41 5.49 9.77 -7.81
N ALA A 42 4.33 9.22 -8.18
CA ALA A 42 3.55 9.68 -9.33
C ALA A 42 2.76 10.95 -8.99
N SER A 43 3.48 12.00 -8.60
CA SER A 43 2.93 13.36 -8.55
C SER A 43 2.77 13.83 -10.00
N GLY A 44 1.59 13.62 -10.59
CA GLY A 44 1.39 13.80 -12.02
C GLY A 44 -0.07 13.94 -12.44
N ASN A 45 -0.48 15.20 -12.66
CA ASN A 45 -1.62 15.62 -13.49
C ASN A 45 -3.00 14.99 -13.21
N THR A 46 -3.88 15.73 -12.54
CA THR A 46 -5.29 15.38 -12.20
C THR A 46 -6.24 15.36 -13.42
N GLY A 47 -5.78 14.92 -14.59
CA GLY A 47 -6.53 15.00 -15.86
C GLY A 47 -6.46 13.75 -16.75
N ASP A 48 -5.35 13.02 -16.73
CA ASP A 48 -5.09 11.90 -17.64
C ASP A 48 -4.80 10.60 -16.87
N LYS A 49 -5.28 9.47 -17.41
CA LYS A 49 -4.99 8.15 -16.84
C LYS A 49 -3.49 7.86 -16.89
N GLN A 50 -2.89 7.59 -15.75
CA GLN A 50 -1.50 7.17 -15.68
C GLN A 50 -1.38 5.71 -16.14
N LYS A 51 -0.21 5.35 -16.70
CA LYS A 51 0.06 3.98 -17.19
C LYS A 51 1.10 3.32 -16.30
N PHE A 52 0.77 2.17 -15.72
CA PHE A 52 1.64 1.41 -14.83
C PHE A 52 1.95 0.04 -15.43
N ALA A 53 3.23 -0.29 -15.57
CA ALA A 53 3.68 -1.58 -16.09
C ALA A 53 4.24 -2.47 -14.99
N ILE A 54 3.80 -3.74 -14.96
CA ILE A 54 4.45 -4.82 -14.21
C ILE A 54 5.13 -5.76 -15.20
N ILE A 55 6.39 -6.12 -14.92
CA ILE A 55 7.17 -7.10 -15.70
C ILE A 55 7.48 -8.26 -14.77
N PHE A 56 6.91 -9.43 -15.05
CA PHE A 56 7.15 -10.64 -14.26
C PHE A 56 8.18 -11.55 -14.95
N LYS A 57 8.99 -12.26 -14.15
CA LYS A 57 10.19 -12.96 -14.64
C LYS A 57 9.90 -14.10 -15.64
N ASN A 58 8.75 -14.77 -15.50
CA ASN A 58 8.38 -15.92 -16.32
C ASN A 58 6.86 -16.14 -16.34
N THR A 59 6.29 -16.38 -17.52
CA THR A 59 4.88 -16.72 -17.71
C THR A 59 4.55 -18.13 -17.17
N GLY A 60 3.27 -18.40 -16.90
CA GLY A 60 2.81 -19.72 -16.42
C GLY A 60 3.15 -20.03 -14.96
N ASN A 61 3.53 -19.02 -14.17
CA ASN A 61 3.72 -19.15 -12.72
C ASN A 61 2.45 -18.67 -11.99
N PRO A 62 1.71 -19.56 -11.28
CA PRO A 62 0.49 -19.18 -10.56
C PRO A 62 0.66 -18.09 -9.50
N TYR A 63 1.89 -17.89 -8.98
CA TYR A 63 2.20 -16.76 -8.10
C TYR A 63 2.26 -15.44 -8.88
N GLY A 64 2.95 -15.43 -10.03
CA GLY A 64 3.10 -14.26 -10.87
C GLY A 64 1.77 -13.81 -11.46
N GLU A 65 0.93 -14.76 -11.89
CA GLU A 65 -0.42 -14.50 -12.39
C GLU A 65 -1.29 -13.79 -11.35
N LYS A 66 -1.32 -14.29 -10.11
CA LYS A 66 -2.06 -13.64 -9.00
C LYS A 66 -1.49 -12.28 -8.60
N GLN A 67 -0.16 -12.11 -8.68
CA GLN A 67 0.47 -10.81 -8.42
C GLN A 67 0.11 -9.78 -9.52
N MET A 68 0.11 -10.20 -10.79
CA MET A 68 -0.31 -9.36 -11.92
C MET A 68 -1.81 -9.05 -11.90
N GLU A 69 -2.65 -9.99 -11.48
CA GLU A 69 -4.09 -9.78 -11.26
C GLU A 69 -4.34 -8.74 -10.16
N GLY A 70 -3.70 -8.88 -9.01
CA GLY A 70 -3.81 -7.90 -7.90
C GLY A 70 -3.29 -6.51 -8.29
N PHE A 71 -2.17 -6.45 -9.01
CA PHE A 71 -1.63 -5.22 -9.58
C PHE A 71 -2.63 -4.56 -10.55
N LYS A 72 -3.16 -5.32 -11.51
CA LYS A 72 -4.16 -4.84 -12.47
C LYS A 72 -5.35 -4.22 -11.76
N LYS A 73 -5.93 -4.97 -10.80
CA LYS A 73 -7.10 -4.55 -10.05
C LYS A 73 -6.85 -3.23 -9.30
N ALA A 74 -5.74 -3.12 -8.55
CA ALA A 74 -5.45 -1.93 -7.78
C ALA A 74 -5.23 -0.67 -8.64
N ILE A 75 -4.61 -0.82 -9.82
CA ILE A 75 -4.41 0.30 -10.76
C ILE A 75 -5.74 0.70 -11.43
N GLU A 76 -6.54 -0.25 -11.88
CA GLU A 76 -7.85 0.03 -12.50
C GLU A 76 -8.87 0.59 -11.50
N GLU A 77 -8.84 0.18 -10.23
CA GLU A 77 -9.66 0.74 -9.13
C GLU A 77 -9.33 2.22 -8.85
N ASN A 78 -8.10 2.66 -9.12
CA ASN A 78 -7.70 4.07 -9.03
C ASN A 78 -8.05 4.89 -10.29
N GLY A 79 -8.58 4.25 -11.35
CA GLY A 79 -8.94 4.88 -12.62
C GLY A 79 -7.83 4.87 -13.69
N ASP A 80 -6.65 4.34 -13.36
CA ASP A 80 -5.45 4.29 -14.19
C ASP A 80 -5.40 3.05 -15.10
N GLU A 81 -4.35 2.93 -15.92
CA GLU A 81 -4.17 1.85 -16.90
C GLU A 81 -3.04 0.90 -16.50
N ALA A 82 -3.34 -0.40 -16.40
CA ALA A 82 -2.38 -1.45 -16.09
C ALA A 82 -1.84 -2.16 -17.34
N ILE A 83 -0.52 -2.34 -17.42
CA ILE A 83 0.19 -3.06 -18.48
C ILE A 83 0.91 -4.26 -17.85
N LEU A 84 0.60 -5.47 -18.33
CA LEU A 84 1.16 -6.73 -17.82
C LEU A 84 2.14 -7.31 -18.86
N LYS A 85 3.33 -7.72 -18.41
CA LYS A 85 4.43 -8.23 -19.26
C LYS A 85 5.20 -9.37 -18.61
#